data_AF-A0A2H9L8X9-F1
#
_entry.id   AF-A0A2H9L8X9-F1
#
_cell.length_a   1.000
_cell.length_b   1.000
_cell.length_c   1.000
_cell.angle_alpha   90.00
_cell.angle_beta   90.00
_cell.angle_gamma   90.00
#
_symmetry.space_group_name_H-M   'P 1'
#
loop_
_entity.id
_entity.type
_entity.pdbx_description
1 polymer ?
#
loop_
_entity_poly.entity_id
_entity_poly.type
_entity_poly.pdbx_seq_one_letter_code
_entity_poly.pdbx_strand_id
1 'polypeptide(L)'
;MIVMARTNWRKVVRRINWFGVIAGILMIVLPFAGRWWRLTVGTGAIDLTTSPFGITTTAFGQTMESTLARYIFLGATISIIIAGLFVLFASLLPEQWWSARLMDFGATKVFWMAIWLVMTPLIGAFIVNKILPGGQTLTIYVFGATISIIIAVLSKYLASKFLKKLWSKRLMKLATNVLWMIAGLFIVLAVCVFIVGKFLPSGVSGIVPGGTLNINTPYVSGSASTTFSMSMGGGQATVTLPISMGLMGGFALAIVTAVFSILAWIYHPGPPEEKKKK
;
A
#
# COMPACT_ATOMS: atom_id res chain seq x y z
N MET A 1 -3.40 -41.40 32.82
CA MET A 1 -3.03 -40.02 32.43
C MET A 1 -3.25 -39.68 30.95
N ILE A 2 -3.21 -40.64 30.01
CA ILE A 2 -3.33 -40.36 28.56
C ILE A 2 -4.76 -39.98 28.10
N VAL A 3 -5.80 -40.40 28.83
CA VAL A 3 -7.21 -40.13 28.47
C VAL A 3 -7.64 -38.68 28.72
N MET A 4 -6.96 -37.97 29.64
CA MET A 4 -7.32 -36.58 29.97
C MET A 4 -6.83 -35.55 28.91
N ALA A 5 -5.97 -35.97 27.97
CA ALA A 5 -5.45 -35.10 26.91
C ALA A 5 -6.43 -34.91 25.72
N ARG A 6 -7.32 -35.89 25.44
CA ARG A 6 -8.15 -35.87 24.23
C ARG A 6 -9.32 -34.88 24.28
N THR A 7 -9.92 -34.64 25.45
CA THR A 7 -11.10 -33.77 25.57
C THR A 7 -10.77 -32.28 25.50
N ASN A 8 -9.51 -31.90 25.75
CA ASN A 8 -9.08 -30.49 25.68
C ASN A 8 -8.73 -30.04 24.26
N TRP A 9 -8.26 -30.91 23.36
CA TRP A 9 -7.80 -30.50 22.03
C TRP A 9 -8.88 -29.80 21.19
N ARG A 10 -10.14 -30.29 21.21
CA ARG A 10 -11.24 -29.65 20.47
C ARG A 10 -11.54 -28.23 20.98
N LYS A 11 -11.36 -27.99 22.28
CA LYS A 11 -11.53 -26.65 22.87
C LYS A 11 -10.39 -25.71 22.46
N VAL A 12 -9.16 -26.23 22.35
CA VAL A 12 -8.00 -25.46 21.87
C VAL A 12 -8.17 -25.09 20.40
N VAL A 13 -8.48 -26.05 19.52
CA VAL A 13 -8.62 -25.79 18.07
C VAL A 13 -9.73 -24.79 17.75
N ARG A 14 -10.85 -24.84 18.47
CA ARG A 14 -11.95 -23.89 18.29
C ARG A 14 -11.61 -22.46 18.72
N ARG A 15 -10.54 -22.26 19.50
CA ARG A 15 -10.08 -20.93 19.92
C ARG A 15 -9.07 -20.33 18.95
N ILE A 16 -8.45 -21.14 18.08
CA ILE A 16 -7.46 -20.64 17.12
C ILE A 16 -8.15 -19.68 16.13
N ASN A 17 -7.56 -18.50 15.97
CA ASN A 17 -7.97 -17.54 14.97
C ASN A 17 -7.39 -17.94 13.60
N TRP A 18 -8.13 -18.76 12.85
CA TRP A 18 -7.66 -19.28 11.55
C TRP A 18 -7.34 -18.18 10.54
N PHE A 19 -8.08 -17.06 10.55
CA PHE A 19 -7.78 -15.92 9.68
C PHE A 19 -6.39 -15.34 9.97
N GLY A 20 -6.03 -15.22 11.23
CA GLY A 20 -4.72 -14.72 11.63
C GLY A 20 -3.58 -15.71 11.39
N VAL A 21 -3.83 -17.02 11.50
CA VAL A 21 -2.84 -18.02 11.08
C VAL A 21 -2.54 -17.89 9.58
N ILE A 22 -3.58 -17.82 8.74
CA ILE A 22 -3.44 -17.63 7.30
C ILE A 22 -2.72 -16.29 7.00
N ALA A 23 -3.16 -15.20 7.64
CA ALA A 23 -2.53 -13.89 7.49
C ALA A 23 -1.04 -13.91 7.84
N GLY A 24 -0.68 -14.51 8.98
CA GLY A 24 0.71 -14.62 9.43
C GLY A 24 1.59 -15.41 8.46
N ILE A 25 1.09 -16.54 7.94
CA ILE A 25 1.80 -17.33 6.91
C ILE A 25 1.97 -16.51 5.63
N LEU A 26 0.88 -15.88 5.15
CA LEU A 26 0.93 -15.05 3.95
C LEU A 26 1.93 -13.89 4.10
N MET A 27 1.96 -13.22 5.25
CA MET A 27 2.92 -12.15 5.54
C MET A 27 4.38 -12.61 5.49
N ILE A 28 4.67 -13.83 5.95
CA ILE A 28 6.02 -14.41 5.89
C ILE A 28 6.41 -14.73 4.45
N VAL A 29 5.46 -15.22 3.64
CA VAL A 29 5.69 -15.55 2.22
C VAL A 29 5.75 -14.29 1.35
N LEU A 30 5.10 -13.21 1.76
CA LEU A 30 4.87 -12.01 0.95
C LEU A 30 6.15 -11.37 0.37
N PRO A 31 7.29 -11.26 1.09
CA PRO A 31 8.55 -10.78 0.51
C PRO A 31 9.09 -11.60 -0.65
N PHE A 32 8.74 -12.88 -0.69
CA PHE A 32 9.21 -13.84 -1.68
C PHE A 32 8.27 -13.96 -2.88
N ALA A 33 7.12 -13.28 -2.86
CA ALA A 33 6.12 -13.30 -3.94
C ALA A 33 6.54 -12.55 -5.21
N GLY A 34 7.78 -12.08 -5.27
CA GLY A 34 8.36 -11.39 -6.41
C GLY A 34 8.00 -9.91 -6.49
N ARG A 35 8.03 -9.37 -7.71
CA ARG A 35 7.76 -7.96 -8.00
C ARG A 35 6.25 -7.73 -7.99
N TRP A 36 5.83 -6.54 -7.58
CA TRP A 36 4.41 -6.20 -7.44
C TRP A 36 3.93 -5.31 -8.58
N TRP A 37 4.85 -4.55 -9.16
CA TRP A 37 4.58 -3.66 -10.26
C TRP A 37 5.76 -3.63 -11.21
N ARG A 38 5.46 -3.51 -12.50
CA ARG A 38 6.44 -3.45 -13.59
C ARG A 38 6.07 -2.31 -14.54
N LEU A 39 7.07 -1.54 -14.91
CA LEU A 39 7.05 -0.52 -15.96
C LEU A 39 8.12 -0.89 -16.98
N THR A 40 7.73 -1.01 -18.23
CA THR A 40 8.64 -1.33 -19.33
C THR A 40 8.51 -0.24 -20.39
N VAL A 41 9.63 0.29 -20.86
CA VAL A 41 9.72 1.35 -21.87
C VAL A 41 10.59 0.86 -23.02
N GLY A 42 10.15 1.08 -24.26
CA GLY A 42 10.95 0.87 -25.47
C GLY A 42 11.37 -0.58 -25.68
N THR A 43 10.42 -1.51 -25.82
CA THR A 43 10.68 -2.96 -26.05
C THR A 43 11.71 -3.58 -25.10
N GLY A 44 11.76 -3.11 -23.85
CA GLY A 44 12.73 -3.57 -22.84
C GLY A 44 14.00 -2.73 -22.73
N ALA A 45 14.08 -1.58 -23.40
CA ALA A 45 15.17 -0.62 -23.24
C ALA A 45 15.29 -0.13 -21.79
N ILE A 46 14.15 0.10 -21.12
CA ILE A 46 14.12 0.34 -19.68
C ILE A 46 13.06 -0.58 -19.07
N ASP A 47 13.43 -1.33 -18.04
CA ASP A 47 12.51 -2.15 -17.26
C ASP A 47 12.68 -1.83 -15.77
N LEU A 48 11.64 -1.24 -15.20
CA LEU A 48 11.57 -0.89 -13.79
C LEU A 48 10.56 -1.82 -13.13
N THR A 49 11.07 -2.69 -12.25
CA THR A 49 10.22 -3.52 -11.39
C THR A 49 10.37 -3.07 -9.95
N THR A 50 9.26 -2.94 -9.23
CA THR A 50 9.26 -2.46 -7.86
C THR A 50 8.32 -3.27 -6.97
N SER A 51 8.70 -3.39 -5.71
CA SER A 51 7.91 -3.89 -4.59
C SER A 51 8.42 -3.26 -3.29
N PRO A 52 7.70 -3.39 -2.16
CA PRO A 52 8.18 -2.92 -0.86
C PRO A 52 9.45 -3.65 -0.37
N PHE A 53 9.85 -4.71 -1.07
CA PHE A 53 10.95 -5.60 -0.71
C PHE A 53 12.08 -5.55 -1.74
N GLY A 54 11.96 -4.74 -2.78
CA GLY A 54 13.04 -4.55 -3.73
C GLY A 54 12.66 -3.73 -4.94
N ILE A 55 13.65 -3.05 -5.48
CA ILE A 55 13.59 -2.39 -6.79
C ILE A 55 14.63 -3.02 -7.71
N THR A 56 14.28 -3.21 -8.98
CA THR A 56 15.25 -3.56 -10.02
C THR A 56 14.96 -2.71 -11.22
N THR A 57 15.97 -1.93 -11.59
CA THR A 57 15.95 -1.07 -12.77
C THR A 57 16.96 -1.64 -13.74
N THR A 58 16.53 -2.07 -14.92
CA THR A 58 17.43 -2.35 -16.03
C THR A 58 17.30 -1.22 -17.04
N ALA A 59 18.43 -0.71 -17.50
CA ALA A 59 18.51 0.28 -18.55
C ALA A 59 19.52 -0.21 -19.59
N PHE A 60 19.10 -0.30 -20.84
CA PHE A 60 19.92 -0.77 -21.96
C PHE A 60 20.57 -2.14 -21.69
N GLY A 61 19.81 -3.05 -21.07
CA GLY A 61 20.28 -4.40 -20.73
C GLY A 61 21.21 -4.47 -19.51
N GLN A 62 21.57 -3.34 -18.89
CA GLN A 62 22.39 -3.30 -17.68
C GLN A 62 21.52 -3.07 -16.44
N THR A 63 21.73 -3.89 -15.41
CA THR A 63 21.02 -3.76 -14.12
C THR A 63 21.68 -2.68 -13.28
N MET A 64 20.91 -1.66 -12.93
CA MET A 64 21.30 -0.60 -12.00
C MET A 64 20.79 -0.96 -10.60
N GLU A 65 21.70 -1.32 -9.69
CA GLU A 65 21.36 -1.63 -8.31
C GLU A 65 21.99 -0.61 -7.36
N SER A 66 21.19 -0.10 -6.41
CA SER A 66 21.68 0.77 -5.34
C SER A 66 21.85 -0.03 -4.06
N THR A 67 23.08 -0.09 -3.55
CA THR A 67 23.41 -0.78 -2.28
C THR A 67 22.61 -0.23 -1.10
N LEU A 68 22.40 1.10 -1.04
CA LEU A 68 21.59 1.73 -0.01
C LEU A 68 20.12 1.27 -0.09
N ALA A 69 19.56 1.26 -1.30
CA ALA A 69 18.19 0.80 -1.51
C ALA A 69 18.03 -0.66 -1.07
N ARG A 70 19.00 -1.52 -1.40
CA ARG A 70 19.02 -2.92 -0.96
C ARG A 70 18.93 -3.07 0.56
N TYR A 71 19.68 -2.30 1.34
CA TYR A 71 19.61 -2.36 2.81
C TYR A 71 18.26 -1.87 3.36
N ILE A 72 17.69 -0.82 2.77
CA ILE A 72 16.35 -0.31 3.16
C ILE A 72 15.29 -1.40 2.92
N PHE A 73 15.33 -2.06 1.77
CA PHE A 73 14.40 -3.15 1.44
C PHE A 73 14.62 -4.41 2.27
N LEU A 74 15.85 -4.68 2.68
CA LEU A 74 16.16 -5.75 3.63
C LEU A 74 15.50 -5.47 4.99
N GLY A 75 15.60 -4.23 5.48
CA GLY A 75 14.90 -3.81 6.71
C GLY A 75 13.39 -3.96 6.60
N ALA A 76 12.81 -3.57 5.47
CA ALA A 76 11.38 -3.74 5.19
C ALA A 76 10.98 -5.24 5.20
N THR A 77 11.77 -6.10 4.57
CA THR A 77 11.60 -7.56 4.55
C THR A 77 11.64 -8.17 5.95
N ILE A 78 12.65 -7.83 6.75
CA ILE A 78 12.76 -8.34 8.13
C ILE A 78 11.57 -7.87 8.96
N SER A 79 11.17 -6.61 8.82
CA SER A 79 10.05 -6.05 9.58
C SER A 79 8.72 -6.75 9.31
N ILE A 80 8.45 -7.14 8.05
CA ILE A 80 7.20 -7.80 7.69
C ILE A 80 7.20 -9.27 8.14
N ILE A 81 8.35 -9.94 8.10
CA ILE A 81 8.49 -11.31 8.60
C ILE A 81 8.23 -11.34 10.11
N ILE A 82 8.83 -10.42 10.87
CA ILE A 82 8.59 -10.31 12.32
C ILE A 82 7.11 -10.02 12.60
N ALA A 83 6.50 -9.10 11.85
CA ALA A 83 5.09 -8.82 11.97
C ALA A 83 4.23 -10.07 11.69
N GLY A 84 4.60 -10.88 10.69
CA GLY A 84 3.89 -12.11 10.33
C GLY A 84 3.98 -13.16 11.43
N LEU A 85 5.16 -13.32 12.03
CA LEU A 85 5.36 -14.17 13.20
C LEU A 85 4.52 -13.71 14.40
N PHE A 86 4.41 -12.40 14.64
CA PHE A 86 3.58 -11.87 15.72
C PHE A 86 2.09 -12.12 15.49
N VAL A 87 1.58 -11.93 14.28
CA VAL A 87 0.19 -12.28 13.93
C VAL A 87 -0.02 -13.78 14.13
N LEU A 88 0.92 -14.62 13.69
CA LEU A 88 0.84 -16.07 13.81
C LEU A 88 0.80 -16.52 15.28
N PHE A 89 1.71 -16.02 16.12
CA PHE A 89 1.72 -16.34 17.55
C PHE A 89 0.48 -15.83 18.28
N ALA A 90 0.03 -14.61 17.98
CA ALA A 90 -1.20 -14.07 18.55
C ALA A 90 -2.42 -14.94 18.20
N SER A 91 -2.45 -15.49 16.99
CA SER A 91 -3.55 -16.32 16.49
C SER A 91 -3.57 -17.74 17.08
N LEU A 92 -2.40 -18.30 17.37
CA LEU A 92 -2.26 -19.61 18.00
C LEU A 92 -2.50 -19.56 19.51
N LEU A 93 -2.19 -18.43 20.16
CA LEU A 93 -2.26 -18.26 21.62
C LEU A 93 -3.14 -17.05 22.01
N PRO A 94 -4.43 -17.03 21.63
CA PRO A 94 -5.29 -15.86 21.82
C PRO A 94 -5.54 -15.53 23.29
N GLU A 95 -5.45 -16.50 24.20
CA GLU A 95 -5.73 -16.31 25.63
C GLU A 95 -4.65 -15.53 26.39
N GLN A 96 -3.46 -15.40 25.79
CA GLN A 96 -2.36 -14.71 26.44
C GLN A 96 -2.58 -13.20 26.46
N TRP A 97 -2.23 -12.55 27.56
CA TRP A 97 -2.39 -11.10 27.74
C TRP A 97 -1.65 -10.27 26.67
N TRP A 98 -0.59 -10.83 26.08
CA TRP A 98 0.20 -10.19 25.01
C TRP A 98 -0.38 -10.41 23.61
N SER A 99 -1.32 -11.35 23.42
CA SER A 99 -1.82 -11.75 22.09
C SER A 99 -2.46 -10.57 21.35
N ALA A 100 -3.32 -9.81 22.04
CA ALA A 100 -3.98 -8.64 21.47
C ALA A 100 -2.98 -7.58 21.01
N ARG A 101 -1.92 -7.34 21.80
CA ARG A 101 -0.89 -6.34 21.47
C ARG A 101 -0.03 -6.76 20.27
N LEU A 102 0.28 -8.06 20.16
CA LEU A 102 1.00 -8.60 19.01
C LEU A 102 0.15 -8.58 17.74
N MET A 103 -1.14 -8.93 17.86
CA MET A 103 -2.09 -8.87 16.75
C MET A 103 -2.24 -7.44 16.22
N ASP A 104 -2.45 -6.47 17.12
CA ASP A 104 -2.56 -5.05 16.76
C ASP A 104 -1.31 -4.55 16.03
N PHE A 105 -0.12 -4.88 16.55
CA PHE A 105 1.13 -4.46 15.93
C PHE A 105 1.32 -5.09 14.55
N GLY A 106 1.12 -6.41 14.44
CA GLY A 106 1.36 -7.15 13.21
C GLY A 106 0.40 -6.79 12.07
N ALA A 107 -0.92 -6.77 12.36
CA ALA A 107 -1.95 -6.48 11.37
C ALA A 107 -1.85 -5.04 10.84
N THR A 108 -1.52 -4.08 11.70
CA THR A 108 -1.40 -2.67 11.32
C THR A 108 -0.24 -2.44 10.34
N LYS A 109 0.88 -3.16 10.47
CA LYS A 109 2.07 -2.94 9.62
C LYS A 109 1.85 -3.28 8.15
N VAL A 110 1.20 -4.42 7.85
CA VAL A 110 0.86 -4.80 6.46
C VAL A 110 -0.02 -3.75 5.82
N PHE A 111 -1.04 -3.31 6.56
CA PHE A 111 -2.00 -2.37 6.07
C PHE A 111 -1.34 -1.05 5.66
N TRP A 112 -0.45 -0.52 6.50
CA TRP A 112 0.33 0.67 6.14
C TRP A 112 1.26 0.46 4.94
N MET A 113 1.86 -0.72 4.80
CA MET A 113 2.67 -1.04 3.61
C MET A 113 1.84 -1.04 2.32
N ALA A 114 0.64 -1.64 2.35
CA ALA A 114 -0.27 -1.65 1.20
C ALA A 114 -0.69 -0.22 0.81
N ILE A 115 -1.00 0.63 1.79
CA ILE A 115 -1.28 2.05 1.55
C ILE A 115 -0.09 2.76 0.91
N TRP A 116 1.11 2.62 1.48
CA TRP A 116 2.31 3.27 0.95
C TRP A 116 2.60 2.84 -0.49
N LEU A 117 2.37 1.58 -0.82
CA LEU A 117 2.56 1.08 -2.18
C LEU A 117 1.55 1.65 -3.18
N VAL A 118 0.31 1.92 -2.78
CA VAL A 118 -0.65 2.61 -3.64
C VAL A 118 -0.31 4.09 -3.75
N MET A 119 0.08 4.73 -2.65
CA MET A 119 0.39 6.16 -2.61
C MET A 119 1.65 6.53 -3.39
N THR A 120 2.68 5.69 -3.39
CA THR A 120 3.96 5.98 -4.05
C THR A 120 3.84 6.19 -5.58
N PRO A 121 3.24 5.28 -6.37
CA PRO A 121 3.07 5.49 -7.81
C PRO A 121 2.12 6.65 -8.11
N LEU A 122 1.14 6.94 -7.24
CA LEU A 122 0.25 8.10 -7.42
C LEU A 122 0.98 9.41 -7.20
N ILE A 123 1.78 9.51 -6.14
CA ILE A 123 2.64 10.67 -5.89
C ILE A 123 3.66 10.81 -7.03
N GLY A 124 4.24 9.70 -7.49
CA GLY A 124 5.16 9.69 -8.64
C GLY A 124 4.50 10.21 -9.92
N ALA A 125 3.33 9.68 -10.28
CA ALA A 125 2.55 10.15 -11.43
C ALA A 125 2.18 11.64 -11.29
N PHE A 126 1.81 12.06 -10.10
CA PHE A 126 1.47 13.45 -9.81
C PHE A 126 2.67 14.40 -9.95
N ILE A 127 3.84 14.02 -9.40
CA ILE A 127 5.10 14.75 -9.56
C ILE A 127 5.47 14.85 -11.03
N VAL A 128 5.45 13.73 -11.76
CA VAL A 128 5.80 13.70 -13.19
C VAL A 128 4.87 14.58 -14.01
N ASN A 129 3.57 14.52 -13.78
CA ASN A 129 2.62 15.28 -14.57
C ASN A 129 2.61 16.78 -14.29
N LYS A 130 3.17 17.23 -13.16
CA LYS A 130 2.97 18.61 -12.68
C LYS A 130 4.25 19.38 -12.39
N ILE A 131 5.35 18.70 -12.11
CA ILE A 131 6.66 19.34 -11.91
C ILE A 131 7.46 19.37 -13.23
N LEU A 132 7.32 18.36 -14.10
CA LEU A 132 8.10 18.28 -15.34
C LEU A 132 7.59 19.16 -16.51
N PRO A 133 6.32 19.60 -16.61
CA PRO A 133 5.94 20.59 -17.62
C PRO A 133 6.03 22.01 -17.03
N GLY A 134 7.20 22.63 -17.14
CA GLY A 134 7.34 24.10 -17.25
C GLY A 134 6.51 24.97 -16.29
N GLY A 135 6.63 24.76 -14.98
CA GLY A 135 6.56 25.85 -14.00
C GLY A 135 5.27 26.68 -13.86
N GLN A 136 4.07 26.18 -14.17
CA GLN A 136 2.85 26.95 -13.89
C GLN A 136 1.87 26.29 -12.90
N THR A 137 1.73 26.99 -11.77
CA THR A 137 0.65 27.01 -10.75
C THR A 137 0.63 25.93 -9.67
N LEU A 138 1.61 26.04 -8.77
CA LEU A 138 1.64 25.47 -7.41
C LEU A 138 0.49 25.94 -6.49
N THR A 139 -0.39 26.85 -6.93
CA THR A 139 -1.41 27.49 -6.10
C THR A 139 -2.62 26.60 -5.78
N ILE A 140 -2.95 25.63 -6.65
CA ILE A 140 -4.08 24.71 -6.42
C ILE A 140 -3.71 23.58 -5.43
N TYR A 141 -2.41 23.31 -5.28
CA TYR A 141 -1.86 22.26 -4.42
C TYR A 141 -2.03 22.56 -2.94
N VAL A 142 -1.80 23.82 -2.55
CA VAL A 142 -1.97 24.26 -1.16
C VAL A 142 -3.44 24.17 -0.77
N PHE A 143 -4.37 24.50 -1.68
CA PHE A 143 -5.81 24.45 -1.43
C PHE A 143 -6.35 23.01 -1.29
N GLY A 144 -5.94 22.08 -2.15
CA GLY A 144 -6.37 20.67 -2.03
C GLY A 144 -5.83 19.97 -0.79
N ALA A 145 -4.56 20.22 -0.44
CA ALA A 145 -3.94 19.69 0.77
C ALA A 145 -4.54 20.32 2.04
N THR A 146 -4.79 21.63 2.05
CA THR A 146 -5.45 22.29 3.19
C THR A 146 -6.89 21.82 3.37
N ILE A 147 -7.67 21.66 2.30
CA ILE A 147 -9.04 21.12 2.39
C ILE A 147 -9.02 19.68 2.93
N SER A 148 -8.09 18.82 2.49
CA SER A 148 -7.98 17.44 3.00
C SER A 148 -7.58 17.41 4.48
N ILE A 149 -6.68 18.30 4.91
CA ILE A 149 -6.30 18.45 6.32
C ILE A 149 -7.49 18.98 7.13
N ILE A 150 -8.24 19.97 6.61
CA ILE A 150 -9.43 20.53 7.26
C ILE A 150 -10.50 19.44 7.42
N ILE A 151 -10.80 18.65 6.38
CA ILE A 151 -11.79 17.55 6.46
C ILE A 151 -11.35 16.49 7.47
N ALA A 152 -10.06 16.12 7.48
CA ALA A 152 -9.54 15.20 8.49
C ALA A 152 -9.70 15.78 9.90
N VAL A 153 -9.32 17.04 10.14
CA VAL A 153 -9.46 17.70 11.45
C VAL A 153 -10.93 17.86 11.85
N LEU A 154 -11.83 18.19 10.92
CA LEU A 154 -13.27 18.35 11.18
C LEU A 154 -13.91 17.00 11.52
N SER A 155 -13.53 15.93 10.79
CA SER A 155 -13.99 14.57 11.04
C SER A 155 -13.55 14.08 12.43
N LYS A 156 -12.31 14.40 12.83
CA LYS A 156 -11.80 14.16 14.20
C LYS A 156 -12.63 14.88 15.26
N TYR A 157 -12.94 16.15 15.02
CA TYR A 157 -13.68 16.98 15.96
C TYR A 157 -15.12 16.49 16.14
N LEU A 158 -15.82 16.20 15.04
CA LEU A 158 -17.19 15.68 15.04
C LEU A 158 -17.27 14.29 15.68
N ALA A 159 -16.36 13.37 15.33
CA ALA A 159 -16.29 12.04 15.94
C ALA A 159 -16.07 12.14 17.46
N SER A 160 -15.17 13.01 17.92
CA SER A 160 -14.88 13.15 19.35
C SER A 160 -16.05 13.71 20.17
N LYS A 161 -16.91 14.54 19.56
CA LYS A 161 -18.02 15.22 20.23
C LYS A 161 -19.28 14.35 20.27
N PHE A 162 -19.54 13.58 19.21
CA PHE A 162 -20.75 12.75 19.10
C PHE A 162 -20.60 11.38 19.78
N LEU A 163 -19.41 10.75 19.71
CA LEU A 163 -19.18 9.41 20.28
C LEU A 163 -18.99 9.42 21.81
N LYS A 164 -18.62 10.57 22.40
CA LYS A 164 -18.47 10.72 23.86
C LYS A 164 -19.76 10.46 24.65
N LYS A 165 -20.93 10.59 24.02
CA LYS A 165 -22.22 10.50 24.71
C LYS A 165 -22.75 9.07 24.85
N LEU A 166 -22.23 8.07 24.10
CA LEU A 166 -22.91 6.78 23.97
C LEU A 166 -22.03 5.51 24.12
N TRP A 167 -20.70 5.59 24.18
CA TRP A 167 -19.85 4.37 24.18
C TRP A 167 -18.71 4.39 25.20
N SER A 168 -18.36 3.19 25.69
CA SER A 168 -17.27 2.99 26.65
C SER A 168 -15.92 3.44 26.07
N LYS A 169 -15.06 4.01 26.92
CA LYS A 169 -13.77 4.62 26.53
C LYS A 169 -12.86 3.68 25.70
N ARG A 170 -12.97 2.36 25.87
CA ARG A 170 -12.17 1.37 25.11
C ARG A 170 -12.71 1.16 23.70
N LEU A 171 -14.02 1.07 23.56
CA LEU A 171 -14.68 0.86 22.27
C LEU A 171 -14.60 2.11 21.39
N MET A 172 -14.63 3.31 22.00
CA MET A 172 -14.33 4.54 21.28
C MET A 172 -12.91 4.55 20.71
N LYS A 173 -11.89 4.05 21.43
CA LYS A 173 -10.51 4.07 20.93
C LYS A 173 -10.33 3.14 19.73
N LEU A 174 -10.96 1.97 19.80
CA LEU A 174 -11.00 0.97 18.72
C LEU A 174 -11.81 1.45 17.52
N ALA A 175 -13.06 1.87 17.72
CA ALA A 175 -13.92 2.38 16.66
C ALA A 175 -13.31 3.60 15.98
N THR A 176 -12.68 4.51 16.74
CA THR A 176 -11.99 5.66 16.17
C THR A 176 -10.84 5.19 15.29
N ASN A 177 -9.97 4.30 15.77
CA ASN A 177 -8.85 3.79 14.98
C ASN A 177 -9.29 3.06 13.70
N VAL A 178 -10.34 2.25 13.77
CA VAL A 178 -10.92 1.55 12.61
C VAL A 178 -11.58 2.50 11.64
N LEU A 179 -12.37 3.43 12.15
CA LEU A 179 -13.03 4.45 11.33
C LEU A 179 -11.97 5.32 10.63
N TRP A 180 -10.87 5.67 11.31
CA TRP A 180 -9.71 6.33 10.69
C TRP A 180 -9.02 5.45 9.66
N MET A 181 -8.99 4.14 9.86
CA MET A 181 -8.44 3.19 8.92
C MET A 181 -9.29 3.08 7.65
N ILE A 182 -10.60 2.91 7.80
CA ILE A 182 -11.57 2.79 6.70
C ILE A 182 -11.73 4.13 5.99
N ALA A 183 -11.87 5.23 6.74
CA ALA A 183 -11.92 6.56 6.17
C ALA A 183 -10.60 6.92 5.48
N GLY A 184 -9.45 6.57 6.06
CA GLY A 184 -8.15 6.74 5.43
C GLY A 184 -8.06 5.96 4.11
N LEU A 185 -8.49 4.70 4.10
CA LEU A 185 -8.53 3.87 2.88
C LEU A 185 -9.50 4.44 1.84
N PHE A 186 -10.70 4.85 2.23
CA PHE A 186 -11.71 5.43 1.34
C PHE A 186 -11.29 6.79 0.82
N ILE A 187 -10.66 7.63 1.65
CA ILE A 187 -10.11 8.93 1.23
C ILE A 187 -8.95 8.69 0.27
N VAL A 188 -8.05 7.76 0.58
CA VAL A 188 -6.97 7.38 -0.36
C VAL A 188 -7.59 6.89 -1.66
N LEU A 189 -8.48 5.90 -1.67
CA LEU A 189 -9.14 5.40 -2.88
C LEU A 189 -9.91 6.47 -3.64
N ALA A 190 -10.69 7.31 -2.96
CA ALA A 190 -11.44 8.39 -3.58
C ALA A 190 -10.50 9.44 -4.17
N VAL A 191 -9.41 9.78 -3.48
CA VAL A 191 -8.35 10.65 -3.99
C VAL A 191 -7.64 9.99 -5.17
N CYS A 192 -7.36 8.68 -5.14
CA CYS A 192 -6.80 7.94 -6.26
C CYS A 192 -7.73 8.05 -7.47
N VAL A 193 -9.00 7.69 -7.33
CA VAL A 193 -9.97 7.66 -8.44
C VAL A 193 -10.28 9.07 -8.94
N PHE A 194 -10.38 10.06 -8.04
CA PHE A 194 -10.68 11.44 -8.40
C PHE A 194 -9.48 12.16 -9.02
N ILE A 195 -8.26 12.01 -8.48
CA ILE A 195 -7.04 12.58 -9.08
C ILE A 195 -6.76 11.91 -10.43
N VAL A 196 -6.82 10.58 -10.50
CA VAL A 196 -6.56 9.85 -11.75
C VAL A 196 -7.65 10.12 -12.79
N GLY A 197 -8.92 10.26 -12.39
CA GLY A 197 -10.05 10.43 -13.31
C GLY A 197 -10.33 11.87 -13.75
N LYS A 198 -9.95 12.90 -12.98
CA LYS A 198 -10.30 14.31 -13.27
C LYS A 198 -9.11 15.23 -13.54
N PHE A 199 -7.88 14.89 -13.11
CA PHE A 199 -6.78 15.86 -13.06
C PHE A 199 -5.56 15.53 -13.94
N LEU A 200 -5.61 14.41 -14.67
CA LEU A 200 -4.51 14.00 -15.53
C LEU A 200 -4.98 14.04 -16.99
N PRO A 201 -4.60 15.07 -17.78
CA PRO A 201 -4.75 14.97 -19.22
C PRO A 201 -4.00 13.73 -19.72
N SER A 202 -4.54 13.07 -20.72
CA SER A 202 -4.05 11.82 -21.33
C SER A 202 -2.73 11.98 -22.10
N GLY A 203 -1.88 12.93 -21.70
CA GLY A 203 -0.59 13.22 -22.31
C GLY A 203 0.08 14.43 -21.67
N VAL A 204 1.38 14.33 -21.42
CA VAL A 204 2.24 15.48 -21.15
C VAL A 204 2.91 15.84 -22.48
N SER A 205 2.50 16.96 -23.07
CA SER A 205 3.17 17.53 -24.24
C SER A 205 4.13 18.63 -23.81
N GLY A 206 5.43 18.44 -24.05
CA GLY A 206 6.47 19.43 -23.78
C GLY A 206 7.23 19.81 -25.05
N ILE A 207 7.61 21.08 -25.17
CA ILE A 207 8.56 21.54 -26.20
C ILE A 207 9.97 21.28 -25.66
N VAL A 208 10.75 20.49 -26.37
CA VAL A 208 12.17 20.22 -26.07
C VAL A 208 12.99 20.92 -27.16
N PRO A 209 14.20 21.45 -26.89
CA PRO A 209 15.01 22.05 -27.94
C PRO A 209 15.14 21.12 -29.16
N GLY A 210 14.61 21.55 -30.32
CA GLY A 210 14.61 20.77 -31.55
C GLY A 210 13.41 19.82 -31.76
N GLY A 211 12.38 19.83 -30.92
CA GLY A 211 11.22 18.94 -31.12
C GLY A 211 10.06 19.07 -30.13
N THR A 212 9.05 18.21 -30.31
CA THR A 212 7.93 18.04 -29.40
C THR A 212 7.96 16.64 -28.78
N LEU A 213 7.84 16.58 -27.47
CA LEU A 213 7.73 15.36 -26.69
C LEU A 213 6.29 15.17 -26.26
N ASN A 214 5.63 14.10 -26.71
CA ASN A 214 4.31 13.72 -26.21
C ASN A 214 4.42 12.40 -25.45
N ILE A 215 4.36 12.48 -24.11
CA ILE A 215 4.38 11.32 -23.21
C ILE A 215 2.95 10.99 -22.84
N ASN A 216 2.45 9.86 -23.34
CA ASN A 216 1.25 9.23 -22.82
C ASN A 216 1.68 8.08 -21.90
N THR A 217 1.38 8.15 -20.61
CA THR A 217 1.73 7.13 -19.61
C THR A 217 0.47 6.54 -18.98
N PRO A 218 0.32 5.20 -18.95
CA PRO A 218 -0.79 4.56 -18.26
C PRO A 218 -0.58 4.69 -16.74
N TYR A 219 -1.60 5.10 -15.98
CA TYR A 219 -1.39 5.52 -14.59
C TYR A 219 -1.10 4.37 -13.61
N VAL A 220 -1.77 3.22 -13.76
CA VAL A 220 -1.65 2.08 -12.82
C VAL A 220 -1.35 0.79 -13.58
N SER A 221 -2.12 0.53 -14.64
CA SER A 221 -1.93 -0.58 -15.55
C SER A 221 -2.39 -0.19 -16.95
N GLY A 222 -1.71 -0.66 -17.97
CA GLY A 222 -2.08 -0.43 -19.37
C GLY A 222 -0.86 -0.33 -20.27
N SER A 223 -1.14 -0.08 -21.55
CA SER A 223 -0.15 0.19 -22.57
C SER A 223 -0.38 1.58 -23.15
N ALA A 224 0.68 2.35 -23.33
CA ALA A 224 0.66 3.61 -24.05
C ALA A 224 1.91 3.71 -24.94
N SER A 225 2.02 4.78 -25.69
CA SER A 225 3.18 5.07 -26.52
C SER A 225 3.62 6.51 -26.31
N THR A 226 4.91 6.71 -26.16
CA THR A 226 5.52 8.04 -26.15
C THR A 226 6.09 8.31 -27.53
N THR A 227 5.68 9.42 -28.14
CA THR A 227 6.18 9.85 -29.44
C THR A 227 7.11 11.04 -29.26
N PHE A 228 8.37 10.88 -29.67
CA PHE A 228 9.37 11.93 -29.77
C PHE A 228 9.38 12.41 -31.22
N SER A 229 9.13 13.69 -31.47
CA SER A 229 9.20 14.24 -32.82
C SER A 229 10.26 15.32 -32.88
N MET A 230 11.33 15.10 -33.64
CA MET A 230 12.46 16.03 -33.77
C MET A 230 12.45 16.66 -35.17
N SER A 231 12.59 17.98 -35.24
CA SER A 231 12.72 18.71 -36.51
C SER A 231 14.18 18.67 -36.95
N MET A 232 14.47 17.97 -38.04
CA MET A 232 15.75 18.03 -38.73
C MET A 232 15.59 18.93 -39.95
N GLY A 233 16.63 19.66 -40.38
CA GLY A 233 16.57 20.78 -41.35
C GLY A 233 15.90 20.55 -42.73
N GLY A 234 15.32 19.37 -43.00
CA GLY A 234 14.44 19.09 -44.13
C GLY A 234 13.28 18.11 -43.85
N GLY A 235 12.98 17.75 -42.59
CA GLY A 235 11.91 16.80 -42.25
C GLY A 235 11.77 16.51 -40.75
N GLN A 236 10.67 15.88 -40.36
CA GLN A 236 10.40 15.51 -38.96
C GLN A 236 10.68 14.01 -38.73
N ALA A 237 11.63 13.69 -37.86
CA ALA A 237 11.87 12.31 -37.43
C ALA A 237 10.98 12.01 -36.22
N THR A 238 10.14 10.97 -36.31
CA THR A 238 9.28 10.54 -35.20
C THR A 238 9.74 9.18 -34.67
N VAL A 239 10.02 9.10 -33.37
CA VAL A 239 10.39 7.87 -32.67
C VAL A 239 9.27 7.55 -31.69
N THR A 240 8.66 6.38 -31.84
CA THR A 240 7.59 5.91 -30.95
C THR A 240 8.11 4.81 -30.04
N LEU A 241 8.10 5.06 -28.74
CA LEU A 241 8.49 4.07 -27.73
C LEU A 241 7.24 3.52 -27.04
N PRO A 242 6.97 2.20 -27.11
CA PRO A 242 5.89 1.61 -26.33
C PRO A 242 6.22 1.66 -24.84
N ILE A 243 5.23 1.97 -24.02
CA ILE A 243 5.27 1.94 -22.56
C ILE A 243 4.21 0.96 -22.09
N SER A 244 4.58 -0.02 -21.27
CA SER A 244 3.64 -0.93 -20.61
C SER A 244 3.83 -0.87 -19.11
N MET A 245 2.74 -0.71 -18.37
CA MET A 245 2.73 -0.77 -16.91
C MET A 245 1.72 -1.80 -16.46
N GLY A 246 2.03 -2.53 -15.39
CA GLY A 246 1.16 -3.59 -14.91
C GLY A 246 1.40 -3.96 -13.47
N LEU A 247 0.31 -4.30 -12.79
CA LEU A 247 0.34 -4.97 -11.50
C LEU A 247 0.65 -6.45 -11.72
N MET A 248 1.52 -7.00 -10.89
CA MET A 248 1.96 -8.40 -10.96
C MET A 248 1.28 -9.23 -9.87
N GLY A 249 1.42 -10.56 -9.93
CA GLY A 249 0.80 -11.48 -8.96
C GLY A 249 1.13 -11.19 -7.50
N GLY A 250 2.32 -10.67 -7.21
CA GLY A 250 2.72 -10.26 -5.86
C GLY A 250 1.81 -9.18 -5.26
N PHE A 251 1.27 -8.27 -6.07
CA PHE A 251 0.33 -7.25 -5.61
C PHE A 251 -1.03 -7.86 -5.20
N ALA A 252 -1.54 -8.82 -5.97
CA ALA A 252 -2.77 -9.52 -5.61
C ALA A 252 -2.61 -10.28 -4.28
N LEU A 253 -1.45 -10.95 -4.08
CA LEU A 253 -1.13 -11.60 -2.82
C LEU A 253 -1.10 -10.61 -1.65
N ALA A 254 -0.57 -9.41 -1.86
CA ALA A 254 -0.55 -8.35 -0.86
C ALA A 254 -1.96 -7.92 -0.43
N ILE A 255 -2.88 -7.74 -1.39
CA ILE A 255 -4.28 -7.39 -1.11
C ILE A 255 -4.93 -8.51 -0.29
N VAL A 256 -4.78 -9.76 -0.71
CA VAL A 256 -5.33 -10.92 0.02
C VAL A 256 -4.78 -10.97 1.45
N THR A 257 -3.47 -10.77 1.60
CA THR A 257 -2.81 -10.71 2.91
C THR A 257 -3.39 -9.59 3.78
N ALA A 258 -3.59 -8.39 3.22
CA ALA A 258 -4.18 -7.26 3.94
C ALA A 258 -5.62 -7.55 4.38
N VAL A 259 -6.45 -8.16 3.53
CA VAL A 259 -7.82 -8.55 3.88
C VAL A 259 -7.82 -9.57 5.02
N PHE A 260 -6.99 -10.62 4.93
CA PHE A 260 -6.87 -11.62 6.00
C PHE A 260 -6.35 -11.02 7.31
N SER A 261 -5.42 -10.07 7.26
CA SER A 261 -4.93 -9.36 8.45
C SER A 261 -6.03 -8.52 9.12
N ILE A 262 -6.89 -7.86 8.35
CA ILE A 262 -8.03 -7.11 8.88
C ILE A 262 -9.06 -8.07 9.50
N LEU A 263 -9.38 -9.17 8.81
CA LEU A 263 -10.30 -10.18 9.34
C LEU A 263 -9.75 -10.82 10.62
N ALA A 264 -8.47 -11.18 10.63
CA ALA A 264 -7.77 -11.68 11.81
C ALA A 264 -7.92 -10.75 13.00
N TRP A 265 -7.77 -9.46 12.76
CA TRP A 265 -7.89 -8.42 13.78
C TRP A 265 -9.32 -8.28 14.31
N ILE A 266 -10.34 -8.27 13.42
CA ILE A 266 -11.76 -8.19 13.80
C ILE A 266 -12.21 -9.42 14.60
N TYR A 267 -11.77 -10.62 14.19
CA TYR A 267 -12.16 -11.88 14.82
C TYR A 267 -11.26 -12.29 16.00
N HIS A 268 -10.28 -11.45 16.38
CA HIS A 268 -9.43 -11.75 17.52
C HIS A 268 -10.21 -11.67 18.83
N PRO A 269 -10.26 -12.72 19.66
CA PRO A 269 -10.95 -12.65 20.94
C PRO A 269 -10.30 -11.57 21.81
N GLY A 270 -11.13 -10.69 22.38
CA GLY A 270 -10.64 -9.72 23.36
C GLY A 270 -9.95 -10.43 24.54
N PRO A 271 -8.99 -9.77 25.21
CA PRO A 271 -8.33 -10.37 26.37
C PRO A 271 -9.39 -10.80 27.39
N PRO A 272 -9.24 -11.97 28.03
CA PRO A 272 -10.18 -12.41 29.04
C PRO A 272 -10.31 -11.28 30.07
N GLU A 273 -11.54 -10.79 30.29
CA GLU A 273 -11.77 -9.82 31.35
C GLU A 273 -11.30 -10.48 32.63
N GLU A 274 -10.16 -10.00 33.11
CA GLU A 274 -9.59 -10.40 34.39
C GLU A 274 -10.68 -10.09 35.41
N LYS A 275 -11.42 -11.13 35.79
CA LYS A 275 -12.49 -11.04 36.78
C LYS A 275 -11.81 -10.47 38.00
N LYS A 276 -11.95 -9.17 38.22
CA LYS A 276 -11.45 -8.47 39.40
C LYS A 276 -12.00 -9.26 40.58
N LYS A 277 -11.14 -10.09 41.18
CA LYS A 277 -11.45 -10.78 42.42
C LYS A 277 -11.68 -9.64 43.41
N LYS A 278 -12.95 -9.44 43.74
CA LYS A 278 -13.36 -8.65 44.90
C LYS A 278 -12.97 -9.41 46.15
#